data_AF-A0A924I6V3-F1
#
_entry.id   AF-A0A924I6V3-F1
#
_cell.length_a   1.000
_cell.length_b   1.000
_cell.length_c   1.000
_cell.angle_alpha   90.00
_cell.angle_beta   90.00
_cell.angle_gamma   90.00
#
_symmetry.space_group_name_H-M   'P 1'
#
loop_
_entity.id
_entity.type
_entity.pdbx_description
1 polymer ?
#
loop_
_entity_poly.entity_id
_entity_poly.type
_entity_poly.pdbx_seq_one_letter_code
_entity_poly.pdbx_strand_id
1 'polypeptide(L)'
;MTLSWNEIKERAIRFSKEWADTANEEADAKPFLDAFFDVFGITRKKIGTFEHRVKKLSDADGYIDLLWKGTILVEMKSRGKNLDKAFQQAIDYTHGLKQNELPKYILVCDFN
;
A
#
# COMPACT_ATOMS: atom_id res chain seq x y z
N MET A 1 5.32 23.87 -2.57
CA MET A 1 5.75 23.72 -3.97
C MET A 1 5.55 22.28 -4.37
N THR A 2 5.02 22.03 -5.55
CA THR A 2 4.93 20.70 -6.15
C THR A 2 6.32 20.23 -6.55
N LEU A 3 6.67 18.98 -6.27
CA LEU A 3 7.96 18.41 -6.69
C LEU A 3 8.07 18.43 -8.22
N SER A 4 9.27 18.70 -8.72
CA SER A 4 9.61 18.56 -10.13
C SER A 4 9.73 17.08 -10.52
N TRP A 5 9.55 16.78 -11.81
CA TRP A 5 9.74 15.42 -12.33
C TRP A 5 11.15 14.88 -12.11
N ASN A 6 12.17 15.76 -12.14
CA ASN A 6 13.55 15.37 -11.86
C ASN A 6 13.73 14.94 -10.41
N GLU A 7 13.17 15.69 -9.46
CA GLU A 7 13.21 15.31 -8.04
C GLU A 7 12.48 14.00 -7.77
N ILE A 8 11.30 13.79 -8.39
CA ILE A 8 10.55 12.53 -8.27
C ILE A 8 11.40 11.37 -8.82
N LYS A 9 12.03 11.56 -9.98
CA LYS A 9 12.91 10.53 -10.58
C LYS A 9 14.10 10.19 -9.70
N GLU A 10 14.79 11.18 -9.14
CA GLU A 10 15.92 10.98 -8.24
C GLU A 10 15.50 10.24 -6.96
N ARG A 11 14.37 10.63 -6.37
CA ARG A 11 13.80 9.95 -5.20
C ARG A 11 13.42 8.50 -5.52
N ALA A 12 12.82 8.25 -6.68
CA ALA A 12 12.45 6.90 -7.12
C ALA A 12 13.67 5.99 -7.30
N ILE A 13 14.76 6.51 -7.89
CA ILE A 13 16.03 5.78 -8.04
C ILE A 13 16.65 5.45 -6.68
N ARG A 14 16.61 6.39 -5.73
CA ARG A 14 17.10 6.14 -4.36
C ARG A 14 16.27 5.07 -3.67
N PHE A 15 14.94 5.21 -3.73
CA PHE A 15 13.99 4.25 -3.19
C PHE A 15 14.25 2.84 -3.73
N SER A 16 14.37 2.68 -5.05
CA SER A 16 14.56 1.35 -5.65
C SER A 16 15.87 0.68 -5.20
N LYS A 17 16.92 1.47 -4.92
CA LYS A 17 18.21 0.95 -4.43
C LYS A 17 18.17 0.59 -2.95
N GLU A 18 17.52 1.43 -2.14
CA GLU A 18 17.44 1.25 -0.69
C GLU A 18 16.60 0.02 -0.33
N TRP A 19 15.52 -0.25 -1.07
CA TRP A 19 14.58 -1.33 -0.80
C TRP A 19 14.79 -2.57 -1.69
N ALA A 20 15.93 -2.65 -2.41
CA ALA A 20 16.20 -3.71 -3.39
C ALA A 20 16.20 -5.12 -2.79
N ASP A 21 16.62 -5.27 -1.52
CA ASP A 21 16.79 -6.56 -0.86
C ASP A 21 15.69 -6.87 0.17
N THR A 22 14.67 -6.01 0.25
CA THR A 22 13.57 -6.15 1.22
C THR A 22 12.69 -7.35 0.89
N ALA A 23 12.29 -8.10 1.91
CA ALA A 23 11.51 -9.32 1.70
C ALA A 23 10.44 -9.62 2.77
N ASN A 24 10.48 -8.95 3.93
CA ASN A 24 9.66 -9.31 5.09
C ASN A 24 8.46 -8.36 5.24
N GLU A 25 7.25 -8.87 5.02
CA GLU A 25 6.00 -8.09 5.14
C GLU A 25 5.81 -7.48 6.53
N GLU A 26 5.96 -8.27 7.59
CA GLU A 26 5.63 -7.85 8.95
C GLU A 26 6.56 -6.73 9.45
N ALA A 27 7.84 -6.83 9.10
CA ALA A 27 8.84 -5.84 9.50
C ALA A 27 8.86 -4.61 8.59
N ASP A 28 8.72 -4.80 7.28
CA ASP A 28 9.13 -3.81 6.29
C ASP A 28 7.98 -3.13 5.54
N ALA A 29 6.75 -3.67 5.55
CA ALA A 29 5.63 -3.12 4.77
C ALA A 29 5.33 -1.64 5.07
N LYS A 30 5.20 -1.29 6.36
CA LYS A 30 4.90 0.08 6.78
C LYS A 30 5.99 1.07 6.38
N PRO A 31 7.28 0.86 6.72
CA PRO A 31 8.33 1.80 6.35
C PRO A 31 8.59 1.82 4.83
N PHE A 32 8.39 0.71 4.12
CA PHE A 32 8.45 0.68 2.65
C PHE A 32 7.39 1.59 2.03
N LEU A 33 6.15 1.51 2.50
CA LEU A 33 5.06 2.36 2.01
C LEU A 33 5.29 3.84 2.34
N ASP A 34 5.75 4.14 3.56
CA ASP A 34 6.12 5.52 3.93
C ASP A 34 7.19 6.07 2.97
N ALA A 35 8.23 5.28 2.67
CA ALA A 35 9.28 5.68 1.73
C ALA A 35 8.79 5.79 0.27
N PHE A 36 7.89 4.88 -0.15
CA PHE A 36 7.29 4.91 -1.48
C PHE A 36 6.49 6.19 -1.70
N PHE A 37 5.66 6.60 -0.74
CA PHE A 37 4.87 7.83 -0.87
C PHE A 37 5.72 9.10 -0.73
N ASP A 38 6.85 9.05 -0.02
CA ASP A 38 7.81 10.16 0.03
C ASP A 38 8.48 10.44 -1.33
N VAL A 39 8.56 9.45 -2.22
CA VAL A 39 8.99 9.67 -3.63
C VAL A 39 8.16 10.78 -4.28
N PHE A 40 6.87 10.85 -3.95
CA PHE A 40 5.92 11.84 -4.45
C PHE A 40 5.74 13.04 -3.49
N GLY A 41 6.51 13.11 -2.40
CA GLY A 41 6.39 14.14 -1.37
C GLY A 41 5.09 14.05 -0.56
N ILE A 42 4.47 12.86 -0.53
CA ILE A 42 3.25 12.61 0.23
C ILE A 42 3.67 12.08 1.61
N THR A 43 3.36 12.83 2.66
CA THR A 43 3.71 12.46 4.02
C THR A 43 2.67 11.52 4.64
N ARG A 44 3.09 10.68 5.58
CA ARG A 44 2.22 9.77 6.34
C ARG A 44 0.95 10.39 6.93
N LYS A 45 0.98 11.68 7.31
CA LYS A 45 -0.18 12.40 7.82
C LYS A 45 -1.28 12.62 6.77
N LYS A 46 -0.91 12.64 5.49
CA LYS A 46 -1.84 12.74 4.34
C LYS A 46 -2.27 11.37 3.85
N ILE A 47 -1.43 10.37 4.06
CA ILE A 47 -1.72 8.97 3.78
C ILE A 47 -2.75 8.50 4.81
N GLY A 48 -3.63 7.59 4.40
CA GLY A 48 -4.74 7.14 5.23
C GLY A 48 -4.33 6.23 6.41
N THR A 49 -5.24 5.35 6.80
CA THR A 49 -5.05 4.50 7.99
C THR A 49 -4.31 3.22 7.61
N PHE A 50 -3.24 2.91 8.36
CA PHE A 50 -2.58 1.60 8.32
C PHE A 50 -3.35 0.59 9.17
N GLU A 51 -3.28 -0.70 8.81
CA GLU A 51 -3.93 -1.80 9.55
C GLU A 51 -5.44 -1.57 9.74
N HIS A 52 -6.11 -1.14 8.66
CA HIS A 52 -7.53 -0.89 8.72
C HIS A 52 -8.29 -2.22 8.86
N ARG A 53 -8.94 -2.41 10.01
CA ARG A 53 -9.78 -3.59 10.26
C ARG A 53 -11.02 -3.51 9.38
N VAL A 54 -11.23 -4.53 8.57
CA VAL A 54 -12.40 -4.67 7.71
C VAL A 54 -13.11 -5.97 8.05
N LYS A 55 -14.45 -5.90 8.11
CA LYS A 55 -15.26 -7.09 8.16
C LYS A 55 -15.25 -7.73 6.77
N LYS A 56 -14.72 -8.95 6.67
CA LYS A 56 -14.86 -9.76 5.46
C LYS A 56 -16.30 -10.29 5.38
N LEU A 57 -16.67 -10.82 4.22
CA LEU A 57 -17.91 -11.58 4.05
C LEU A 57 -17.92 -12.89 4.87
N SER A 58 -16.74 -13.39 5.25
CA SER A 58 -16.55 -14.46 6.24
C SER A 58 -16.52 -13.92 7.67
N ASP A 59 -16.81 -14.77 8.67
CA ASP A 59 -16.77 -14.43 10.12
C ASP A 59 -15.39 -14.01 10.67
N ALA A 60 -14.33 -14.04 9.85
CA ALA A 60 -13.00 -13.58 10.21
C ALA A 60 -12.77 -12.12 9.82
N ASP A 61 -12.29 -11.31 10.77
CA ASP A 61 -11.78 -9.98 10.48
C ASP A 61 -10.54 -10.04 9.58
N GLY A 62 -10.46 -9.10 8.64
CA GLY A 62 -9.25 -8.84 7.87
C GLY A 62 -8.62 -7.52 8.24
N TYR A 63 -7.35 -7.38 7.88
CA TYR A 63 -6.62 -6.14 7.97
C TYR A 63 -6.13 -5.76 6.58
N ILE A 64 -6.35 -4.49 6.21
CA ILE A 64 -5.72 -3.86 5.05
C ILE A 64 -4.42 -3.21 5.53
N ASP A 65 -3.32 -3.42 4.82
CA ASP A 65 -2.03 -2.80 5.16
C ASP A 65 -2.09 -1.27 5.12
N LEU A 66 -2.66 -0.71 4.04
CA LEU A 66 -2.91 0.72 3.91
C LEU A 66 -4.21 1.02 3.16
N LEU A 67 -5.05 1.87 3.76
CA LEU A 67 -6.23 2.42 3.10
C LEU A 67 -6.20 3.96 3.12
N TRP A 68 -5.97 4.56 1.95
CA TRP A 68 -6.29 5.96 1.69
C TRP A 68 -7.68 6.04 1.06
N LYS A 69 -8.67 6.26 1.92
CA LYS A 69 -10.10 6.37 1.57
C LYS A 69 -10.34 7.22 0.34
N GLY A 70 -11.06 6.68 -0.64
CA GLY A 70 -11.38 7.36 -1.90
C GLY A 70 -10.23 7.46 -2.91
N THR A 71 -9.05 6.91 -2.57
CA THR A 71 -7.82 7.04 -3.37
C THR A 71 -7.22 5.68 -3.66
N ILE A 72 -6.60 5.02 -2.69
CA ILE A 72 -5.82 3.79 -2.90
C ILE A 72 -5.95 2.83 -1.72
N LEU A 73 -6.06 1.53 -2.04
CA LEU A 73 -5.89 0.42 -1.12
C LEU A 73 -4.61 -0.31 -1.51
N VAL A 74 -3.74 -0.56 -0.54
CA VAL A 74 -2.51 -1.30 -0.75
C VAL A 74 -2.51 -2.55 0.12
N GLU A 75 -2.16 -3.69 -0.49
CA GLU A 75 -1.91 -4.96 0.19
C GLU A 75 -0.45 -5.37 -0.09
N MET A 76 0.34 -5.50 0.97
CA MET A 76 1.71 -5.95 0.93
C MET A 76 1.78 -7.44 1.17
N LYS A 77 2.78 -8.10 0.58
CA LYS A 77 3.08 -9.50 0.86
C LYS A 77 4.58 -9.70 1.02
N SER A 78 4.97 -10.73 1.74
CA SER A 78 6.39 -11.13 1.78
C SER A 78 6.86 -11.53 0.38
N ARG A 79 8.16 -11.42 0.12
CA ARG A 79 8.72 -11.66 -1.22
C ARG A 79 8.40 -13.04 -1.78
N GLY A 80 7.99 -13.08 -3.05
CA GLY A 80 7.65 -14.29 -3.79
C GLY A 80 6.28 -14.88 -3.46
N LYS A 81 5.45 -14.18 -2.68
CA LYS A 81 4.06 -14.59 -2.42
C LYS A 81 3.17 -14.27 -3.63
N ASN A 82 2.02 -14.94 -3.67
CA ASN A 82 1.11 -14.84 -4.81
C ASN A 82 0.34 -13.51 -4.80
N LEU A 83 0.65 -12.63 -5.75
CA LEU A 83 0.02 -11.32 -5.91
C LEU A 83 -1.42 -11.39 -6.44
N ASP A 84 -1.79 -12.40 -7.22
CA ASP A 84 -3.18 -12.58 -7.68
C ASP A 84 -4.13 -12.81 -6.50
N LYS A 85 -3.69 -13.62 -5.52
CA LYS A 85 -4.40 -13.84 -4.26
C LYS A 85 -4.50 -12.56 -3.44
N ALA A 86 -3.42 -11.78 -3.36
CA ALA A 86 -3.42 -10.48 -2.68
C ALA A 86 -4.38 -9.50 -3.35
N PHE A 87 -4.44 -9.50 -4.69
CA PHE A 87 -5.33 -8.63 -5.45
C PHE A 87 -6.79 -9.02 -5.23
N GLN A 88 -7.11 -10.31 -5.28
CA GLN A 88 -8.45 -10.79 -4.97
C GLN A 88 -8.85 -10.42 -3.53
N GLN A 89 -7.94 -10.59 -2.57
CA GLN A 89 -8.15 -10.18 -1.18
C GLN A 89 -8.44 -8.67 -1.05
N ALA A 90 -7.70 -7.83 -1.77
CA ALA A 90 -7.94 -6.38 -1.82
C ALA A 90 -9.32 -6.04 -2.40
N ILE A 91 -9.77 -6.74 -3.44
CA ILE A 91 -11.12 -6.60 -4.00
C ILE A 91 -12.17 -7.00 -2.97
N ASP A 92 -12.02 -8.15 -2.31
CA ASP A 92 -12.97 -8.63 -1.30
C ASP A 92 -13.12 -7.63 -0.14
N TYR A 93 -12.03 -6.94 0.24
CA TYR A 93 -12.09 -5.88 1.25
C TYR A 93 -12.95 -4.70 0.83
N THR A 94 -13.03 -4.37 -0.45
CA THR A 94 -13.85 -3.24 -0.91
C THR A 94 -15.34 -3.43 -0.62
N HIS A 95 -15.83 -4.67 -0.51
CA HIS A 95 -17.21 -4.96 -0.16
C HIS A 95 -17.56 -4.53 1.27
N GLY A 96 -16.56 -4.46 2.16
CA GLY A 96 -16.73 -4.01 3.54
C GLY A 96 -16.59 -2.49 3.71
N LEU A 97 -16.25 -1.75 2.64
CA LEU A 97 -16.04 -0.30 2.69
C LEU A 97 -17.31 0.47 2.32
N LYS A 98 -17.45 1.67 2.88
CA LYS A 98 -18.53 2.59 2.47
C LYS A 98 -18.23 3.16 1.09
N GLN A 99 -19.27 3.61 0.38
CA GLN A 99 -19.14 4.18 -0.97
C GLN A 99 -18.10 5.31 -1.07
N ASN A 100 -17.98 6.17 -0.04
CA ASN A 100 -17.02 7.27 0.00
C ASN A 100 -15.59 6.83 0.41
N GLU A 101 -15.42 5.59 0.83
CA GLU A 101 -14.14 5.00 1.22
C GLU A 101 -13.54 4.15 0.09
N LEU A 102 -14.38 3.69 -0.85
CA LEU A 102 -13.97 2.88 -1.99
C LEU A 102 -12.76 3.51 -2.72
N PRO A 103 -11.65 2.77 -2.84
CA PRO A 103 -10.46 3.29 -3.48
C PRO A 103 -10.64 3.36 -5.00
N LYS A 104 -9.94 4.29 -5.65
CA LYS A 104 -9.85 4.36 -7.12
C LYS A 104 -8.78 3.42 -7.67
N TYR A 105 -7.80 3.09 -6.85
CA TYR A 105 -6.65 2.26 -7.20
C TYR A 105 -6.47 1.14 -6.18
N ILE A 106 -6.05 -0.02 -6.67
CA ILE A 106 -5.56 -1.12 -5.84
C ILE A 106 -4.11 -1.35 -6.24
N LEU A 107 -3.24 -1.44 -5.24
CA LEU A 107 -1.84 -1.81 -5.40
C LEU A 107 -1.57 -3.07 -4.59
N VAL A 108 -0.88 -4.02 -5.21
CA VAL A 108 -0.34 -5.20 -4.53
C VAL A 108 1.15 -5.25 -4.77
N CYS A 109 1.92 -5.60 -3.73
CA CYS A 109 3.37 -5.57 -3.80
C CYS A 109 3.98 -6.66 -2.90
N ASP A 110 4.95 -7.40 -3.43
CA ASP A 110 5.74 -8.39 -2.71
C ASP A 110 7.23 -8.00 -2.64
N PHE A 111 7.58 -6.73 -2.84
CA PHE A 111 8.97 -6.24 -2.85
C PHE A 111 9.87 -6.80 -3.98
N ASN A 112 9.34 -7.51 -4.97
CA ASN A 112 10.08 -7.93 -6.17
C ASN A 112 9.97 -6.93 -7.32
#